data_AF-A0A2X2JXT0-F1
#
_entry.id   AF-A0A2X2JXT0-F1
#
_cell.length_a   1.000
_cell.length_b   1.000
_cell.length_c   1.000
_cell.angle_alpha   90.00
_cell.angle_beta   90.00
_cell.angle_gamma   90.00
#
_symmetry.space_group_name_H-M   'P 1'
#
loop_
_entity.id
_entity.type
_entity.pdbx_description
1 polymer ?
#
loop_
_entity_poly.entity_id
_entity_poly.type
_entity_poly.pdbx_seq_one_letter_code
_entity_poly.pdbx_strand_id
1 'polypeptide(L)'
;MKNLILSVQHLLAMYAGAILVPIIVGTSLKFTPEQIAYLVTVDIFMCGVATFLQANKVTGTGLPIVLGCTFTAVAPMILIGQTKGIDVLYGSLFLSGILVIIIAPFFSHLVKFFPPVVTGSVVTIIGINLMPVAMNYLAGGQGAKDYGDVKNILLGLMTLIIILVLQRFTTGFIKSIAILIGLVLGTIGAGLLGMVDINQVNHAGWLGIPVPFRFSGFSFDVTSTLVFFIVAIVSLIESTGVYHAFK
;
A
#
# COMPACT_ATOMS: atom_id res chain seq x y z
N MET A 1 -23.48 11.16 -13.51
CA MET A 1 -23.09 9.76 -13.82
C MET A 1 -21.63 9.61 -14.27
N LYS A 2 -21.14 10.36 -15.27
CA LYS A 2 -19.74 10.25 -15.73
C LYS A 2 -18.69 10.37 -14.60
N ASN A 3 -18.83 11.36 -13.73
CA ASN A 3 -17.91 11.56 -12.60
C ASN A 3 -17.91 10.38 -11.62
N LEU A 4 -19.08 9.80 -11.34
CA LEU A 4 -19.19 8.64 -10.45
C LEU A 4 -18.48 7.40 -11.02
N ILE A 5 -18.61 7.16 -12.33
CA ILE A 5 -17.91 6.06 -13.01
C ILE A 5 -16.39 6.28 -12.96
N LEU A 6 -15.92 7.50 -13.19
CA LEU A 6 -14.50 7.85 -13.12
C LEU A 6 -13.93 7.74 -11.70
N SER A 7 -14.70 8.13 -10.68
CA SER A 7 -14.32 7.97 -9.28
C SER A 7 -14.19 6.50 -8.90
N VAL A 8 -15.15 5.67 -9.32
CA VAL A 8 -15.07 4.21 -9.13
C VAL A 8 -13.85 3.64 -9.86
N GLN A 9 -13.57 4.09 -11.09
CA GLN A 9 -12.38 3.66 -11.82
C GLN A 9 -11.08 3.96 -11.06
N HIS A 10 -10.94 5.16 -10.50
CA HIS A 10 -9.75 5.56 -9.74
C HIS A 10 -9.61 4.73 -8.46
N LEU A 11 -10.71 4.52 -7.74
CA LEU A 11 -10.72 3.66 -6.55
C LEU A 11 -10.25 2.24 -6.89
N LEU A 12 -10.83 1.62 -7.93
CA LEU A 12 -10.50 0.25 -8.32
C LEU A 12 -9.06 0.13 -8.85
N ALA A 13 -8.56 1.15 -9.53
CA ALA A 13 -7.17 1.19 -10.02
C ALA A 13 -6.17 1.29 -8.85
N MET A 14 -6.46 2.11 -7.84
CA MET A 14 -5.62 2.28 -6.66
C MET A 14 -5.65 1.05 -5.73
N TYR A 15 -6.82 0.41 -5.61
CA TYR A 15 -7.09 -0.66 -4.64
C TYR A 15 -6.00 -1.75 -4.61
N ALA A 16 -5.60 -2.25 -5.78
CA ALA A 16 -4.63 -3.34 -5.87
C ALA A 16 -3.25 -2.99 -5.28
N GLY A 17 -2.83 -1.72 -5.36
CA GLY A 17 -1.58 -1.26 -4.76
C GLY A 17 -1.71 -0.97 -3.27
N ALA A 18 -2.83 -0.35 -2.87
CA ALA A 18 -3.05 0.11 -1.50
C ALA A 18 -3.08 -1.04 -0.48
N ILE A 19 -3.86 -2.09 -0.77
CA ILE A 19 -4.06 -3.21 0.16
C ILE A 19 -2.78 -4.02 0.43
N LEU A 20 -1.76 -3.91 -0.43
CA LEU A 20 -0.57 -4.75 -0.36
C LEU A 20 0.31 -4.38 0.85
N VAL A 21 0.44 -3.10 1.17
CA VAL A 21 1.24 -2.62 2.31
C VAL A 21 0.75 -3.18 3.65
N PRO A 22 -0.53 -3.03 4.04
CA PRO A 22 -1.04 -3.58 5.30
C PRO A 22 -0.96 -5.11 5.34
N ILE A 23 -1.12 -5.80 4.20
CA ILE A 23 -0.95 -7.26 4.12
C ILE A 23 0.51 -7.63 4.41
N ILE A 24 1.48 -7.05 3.70
CA ILE A 24 2.91 -7.37 3.88
C ILE A 24 3.37 -7.10 5.32
N VAL A 25 2.99 -5.95 5.87
CA VAL A 25 3.37 -5.59 7.24
C VAL A 25 2.68 -6.51 8.25
N GLY A 26 1.37 -6.72 8.12
CA GLY A 26 0.59 -7.53 9.04
C GLY A 26 1.03 -9.00 9.08
N THR A 27 1.28 -9.62 7.94
CA THR A 27 1.79 -11.01 7.89
C THR A 27 3.18 -11.12 8.51
N SER A 28 4.06 -10.15 8.25
CA SER A 28 5.43 -10.13 8.78
C SER A 28 5.49 -9.89 10.29
N LEU A 29 4.48 -9.21 10.83
CA LEU A 29 4.28 -9.00 12.27
C LEU A 29 3.38 -10.07 12.92
N LYS A 30 3.05 -11.13 12.18
CA LYS A 30 2.24 -12.29 12.64
C LYS A 30 0.85 -11.90 13.14
N PHE A 31 0.23 -10.90 12.52
CA PHE A 31 -1.15 -10.53 12.81
C PHE A 31 -2.12 -11.62 12.34
N THR A 32 -3.24 -11.76 13.02
CA THR A 32 -4.30 -12.69 12.59
C THR A 32 -4.96 -12.19 11.30
N PRO A 33 -5.60 -13.07 10.50
CA PRO A 33 -6.32 -12.65 9.30
C PRO A 33 -7.34 -11.53 9.55
N GLU A 34 -8.04 -11.58 10.69
CA GLU A 34 -8.99 -10.54 11.11
C GLU A 34 -8.31 -9.19 11.35
N GLN A 35 -7.13 -9.20 11.98
CA GLN A 35 -6.35 -7.98 12.23
C GLN A 35 -5.82 -7.39 10.91
N ILE A 36 -5.39 -8.23 9.97
CA ILE A 36 -4.96 -7.80 8.64
C ILE A 36 -6.13 -7.20 7.85
N ALA A 37 -7.30 -7.85 7.85
CA ALA A 37 -8.52 -7.34 7.22
C ALA A 37 -8.94 -5.97 7.80
N TYR A 38 -8.80 -5.81 9.12
CA TYR A 38 -9.01 -4.52 9.76
C TYR A 38 -7.97 -3.47 9.32
N LEU A 39 -6.69 -3.81 9.24
CA LEU A 39 -5.66 -2.89 8.72
C LEU A 39 -5.95 -2.44 7.29
N VAL A 40 -6.38 -3.35 6.41
CA VAL A 40 -6.81 -3.01 5.04
C VAL A 40 -7.99 -2.04 5.05
N THR A 41 -8.96 -2.25 5.95
CA THR A 41 -10.13 -1.36 6.09
C THR A 41 -9.71 0.04 6.54
N VAL A 42 -8.83 0.12 7.54
CA VAL A 42 -8.31 1.40 8.05
C VAL A 42 -7.47 2.12 6.98
N ASP A 43 -6.63 1.39 6.24
CA ASP A 43 -5.81 1.93 5.17
C ASP A 43 -6.67 2.60 4.09
N ILE A 44 -7.63 1.86 3.51
CA ILE A 44 -8.50 2.41 2.47
C ILE A 44 -9.31 3.61 2.97
N PHE A 45 -9.80 3.56 4.21
CA PHE A 45 -10.49 4.69 4.81
C PHE A 45 -9.58 5.92 4.95
N MET A 46 -8.39 5.75 5.51
CA MET A 46 -7.43 6.84 5.71
C MET A 46 -6.87 7.38 4.40
N CYS A 47 -6.67 6.54 3.39
CA CYS A 47 -6.35 6.95 2.03
C CYS A 47 -7.44 7.86 1.43
N GLY A 48 -8.72 7.54 1.66
CA GLY A 48 -9.84 8.38 1.28
C GLY A 48 -9.83 9.73 1.99
N VAL A 49 -9.61 9.74 3.31
CA VAL A 49 -9.49 10.97 4.11
C VAL A 49 -8.31 11.82 3.62
N ALA A 50 -7.15 11.22 3.42
CA ALA A 50 -5.96 11.92 2.95
C ALA A 50 -6.17 12.50 1.55
N THR A 51 -6.74 11.74 0.63
CA THR A 51 -7.09 12.21 -0.72
C THR A 51 -8.07 13.39 -0.67
N PHE A 52 -9.08 13.32 0.19
CA PHE A 52 -10.04 14.41 0.37
C PHE A 52 -9.37 15.69 0.91
N LEU A 53 -8.49 15.55 1.90
CA LEU A 53 -7.72 16.68 2.44
C LEU A 53 -6.78 17.26 1.37
N GLN A 54 -6.13 16.42 0.56
CA GLN A 54 -5.22 16.89 -0.48
C GLN A 54 -5.93 17.58 -1.66
N ALA A 55 -7.12 17.10 -2.02
CA ALA A 55 -7.92 17.67 -3.10
C ALA A 55 -8.42 19.10 -2.78
N ASN A 56 -8.33 19.54 -1.52
CA ASN A 56 -8.62 20.91 -1.11
C ASN A 56 -7.37 21.80 -1.20
N LYS A 57 -7.53 23.05 -1.67
CA LYS A 57 -6.44 24.04 -1.79
C LYS A 57 -5.93 24.60 -0.46
N VAL A 58 -6.71 24.46 0.62
CA VAL A 58 -6.32 24.93 1.96
C VAL A 58 -5.35 23.95 2.62
N THR A 59 -5.64 22.66 2.51
CA THR A 59 -4.90 21.58 3.19
C THR A 59 -3.94 20.83 2.27
N GLY A 60 -4.01 21.03 0.95
CA GLY A 60 -3.14 20.37 -0.01
C GLY A 60 -3.07 21.10 -1.35
N THR A 61 -2.76 20.32 -2.40
CA THR A 61 -2.43 20.86 -3.72
C THR A 61 -3.64 21.29 -4.55
N GLY A 62 -4.86 20.88 -4.19
CA GLY A 62 -6.05 21.13 -5.00
C GLY A 62 -6.12 20.32 -6.31
N LEU A 63 -5.22 19.34 -6.48
CA LEU A 63 -5.14 18.45 -7.64
C LEU A 63 -5.85 17.13 -7.35
N PRO A 64 -6.45 16.46 -8.36
CA PRO A 64 -7.14 15.19 -8.21
C PRO A 64 -6.15 14.02 -8.11
N ILE A 65 -5.33 14.01 -7.06
CA ILE A 65 -4.28 13.02 -6.83
C ILE A 65 -4.73 12.11 -5.69
N VAL A 66 -4.86 10.82 -6.01
CA VAL A 66 -5.24 9.80 -5.03
C VAL A 66 -4.01 9.43 -4.22
N LEU A 67 -4.13 9.56 -2.89
CA LEU A 67 -3.10 9.18 -1.95
C LEU A 67 -3.29 7.74 -1.51
N GLY A 68 -2.17 7.01 -1.41
CA GLY A 68 -2.09 5.63 -0.92
C GLY A 68 -0.97 5.44 0.07
N CYS A 69 -0.91 4.27 0.70
CA CYS A 69 0.24 3.86 1.50
C CYS A 69 1.50 3.73 0.64
N THR A 70 2.63 4.25 1.15
CA THR A 70 3.92 4.13 0.48
C THR A 70 4.62 2.82 0.83
N PHE A 71 5.22 2.20 -0.18
CA PHE A 71 6.04 1.00 0.02
C PHE A 71 7.39 1.30 0.69
N THR A 72 7.83 2.56 0.69
CA THR A 72 9.10 2.98 1.32
C THR A 72 9.15 2.68 2.82
N ALA A 73 8.00 2.68 3.48
CA ALA A 73 7.89 2.43 4.91
C ALA A 73 7.82 0.94 5.28
N VAL A 74 7.59 0.03 4.34
CA VAL A 74 7.33 -1.39 4.63
C VAL A 74 8.48 -2.04 5.40
N ALA A 75 9.71 -1.97 4.86
CA ALA A 75 10.88 -2.56 5.49
C ALA A 75 11.16 -2.02 6.91
N PRO A 76 11.21 -0.69 7.15
CA PRO A 76 11.41 -0.16 8.50
C PRO A 76 10.24 -0.45 9.43
N MET A 77 8.99 -0.48 8.94
CA MET A 77 7.83 -0.90 9.76
C MET A 77 7.99 -2.32 10.27
N ILE A 78 8.35 -3.27 9.40
CA ILE A 78 8.56 -4.67 9.79
C ILE A 78 9.70 -4.77 10.82
N LEU A 79 10.84 -4.14 10.54
CA LEU A 79 12.01 -4.20 11.42
C LEU A 79 11.71 -3.63 12.82
N ILE A 80 11.12 -2.43 12.88
CA ILE A 80 10.81 -1.77 14.16
C ILE A 80 9.71 -2.54 14.90
N GLY A 81 8.68 -3.01 14.19
CA GLY A 81 7.60 -3.80 14.80
C GLY A 81 8.10 -5.11 15.42
N GLN A 82 9.07 -5.79 14.78
CA GLN A 82 9.66 -7.03 15.29
C GLN A 82 10.65 -6.79 16.44
N THR A 83 11.42 -5.70 16.41
CA THR A 83 12.52 -5.48 17.37
C THR A 83 12.13 -4.64 18.59
N LYS A 84 11.24 -3.66 18.41
CA LYS A 84 10.83 -2.70 19.45
C LYS A 84 9.34 -2.78 19.80
N GLY A 85 8.55 -3.52 19.03
CA GLY A 85 7.13 -3.72 19.27
C GLY A 85 6.23 -2.73 18.54
N ILE A 86 4.93 -3.05 18.57
CA ILE A 86 3.88 -2.35 17.81
C ILE A 86 3.56 -0.97 18.39
N ASP A 87 3.65 -0.79 19.72
CA ASP A 87 3.46 0.51 20.38
C ASP A 87 4.45 1.56 19.88
N VAL A 88 5.71 1.15 19.72
CA VAL A 88 6.79 2.01 19.23
C VAL A 88 6.62 2.30 17.75
N LEU A 89 6.20 1.30 16.96
CA LEU A 89 5.89 1.49 15.54
C LEU A 89 4.83 2.59 15.36
N TYR A 90 3.70 2.51 16.05
CA TYR A 90 2.64 3.52 15.93
C TYR A 90 3.07 4.89 16.45
N GLY A 91 3.71 4.94 17.62
CA GLY A 91 4.12 6.20 18.22
C GLY A 91 5.18 6.94 17.39
N SER A 92 6.19 6.23 16.90
CA SER A 92 7.23 6.80 16.05
C SER A 92 6.71 7.23 14.67
N LEU A 93 5.78 6.48 14.07
CA LEU A 93 5.21 6.82 12.76
C LEU A 93 4.32 8.07 12.84
N PHE A 94 3.54 8.21 13.91
CA PHE A 94 2.75 9.41 14.18
C PHE A 94 3.62 10.64 14.43
N LEU A 95 4.65 10.51 15.29
CA LEU A 95 5.56 11.62 15.58
C LEU A 95 6.34 12.05 14.33
N SER A 96 6.77 11.10 13.51
CA SER A 96 7.36 11.37 12.20
C SER A 96 6.41 12.18 11.30
N GLY A 97 5.13 11.83 11.25
CA GLY A 97 4.13 12.59 10.49
C GLY A 97 4.01 14.05 10.93
N ILE A 98 4.07 14.32 12.24
CA ILE A 98 4.08 15.69 12.78
C ILE A 98 5.34 16.43 12.33
N LEU A 99 6.52 15.80 12.43
CA LEU A 99 7.78 16.41 11.98
C LEU A 99 7.76 16.75 10.48
N VAL A 100 7.12 15.90 9.67
CA VAL A 100 6.93 16.13 8.24
C VAL A 100 6.07 17.36 7.98
N ILE A 101 4.96 17.52 8.70
CA ILE A 101 4.10 18.71 8.58
C ILE A 101 4.88 19.99 8.91
N ILE A 102 5.72 19.94 9.96
CA ILE A 102 6.54 21.09 10.38
C ILE A 102 7.58 21.44 9.31
N ILE A 103 8.24 20.46 8.70
CA ILE A 103 9.31 20.71 7.72
C ILE A 103 8.79 20.93 6.29
N ALA A 104 7.54 20.56 5.98
CA ALA A 104 6.97 20.64 4.64
C ALA A 104 7.12 22.02 3.96
N PRO A 105 6.91 23.18 4.64
CA PRO A 105 7.12 24.49 4.03
C PRO A 105 8.57 24.73 3.57
N PHE A 106 9.53 24.27 4.37
CA PHE A 106 10.95 24.38 4.04
C PHE A 106 11.32 23.40 2.92
N PHE A 107 10.81 22.17 3.00
CA PHE A 107 11.04 21.15 1.99
C PHE A 107 10.55 21.56 0.60
N SER A 108 9.44 22.31 0.51
CA SER A 108 8.91 22.83 -0.76
C SER A 108 9.93 23.69 -1.54
N HIS A 109 10.88 24.34 -0.84
CA HIS A 109 11.96 25.09 -1.48
C HIS A 109 13.09 24.18 -1.97
N LEU A 110 13.33 23.07 -1.28
CA LEU A 110 14.36 22.08 -1.60
C LEU A 110 14.01 21.17 -2.78
N VAL A 111 12.72 21.06 -3.11
CA VAL A 111 12.21 20.30 -4.27
C VAL A 111 13.00 20.54 -5.55
N LYS A 112 13.47 21.77 -5.77
CA LYS A 112 14.23 22.16 -6.98
C LYS A 112 15.55 21.41 -7.14
N PHE A 113 16.08 20.83 -6.06
CA PHE A 113 17.33 20.06 -6.06
C PHE A 113 17.13 18.58 -6.38
N PHE A 114 15.90 18.11 -6.55
CA PHE A 114 15.58 16.72 -6.89
C PHE A 114 15.12 16.62 -8.35
N PRO A 115 16.04 16.53 -9.33
CA PRO A 115 15.68 16.38 -10.74
C PRO A 115 14.98 15.03 -10.98
N PRO A 116 14.23 14.87 -12.10
CA PRO A 116 13.50 13.64 -12.41
C PRO A 116 14.32 12.36 -12.36
N VAL A 117 15.63 12.44 -12.64
CA VAL A 117 16.56 11.31 -12.54
C VAL A 117 16.68 10.77 -11.10
N VAL A 118 16.60 11.63 -10.09
CA VAL A 118 16.66 11.21 -8.67
C VAL A 118 15.35 10.52 -8.28
N THR A 119 14.21 11.15 -8.57
CA THR A 119 12.90 10.57 -8.25
C THR A 119 12.69 9.24 -8.97
N GLY A 120 13.03 9.15 -10.26
CA GLY A 120 12.94 7.91 -11.04
C GLY A 120 13.86 6.81 -10.51
N SER A 121 15.08 7.15 -10.10
CA SER A 121 16.02 6.17 -9.52
C SER A 121 15.50 5.63 -8.18
N VAL A 122 14.99 6.49 -7.30
CA VAL A 122 14.40 6.09 -6.01
C VAL A 122 13.21 5.15 -6.22
N VAL A 123 12.27 5.49 -7.11
CA VAL A 123 11.10 4.66 -7.43
C VAL A 123 11.53 3.30 -8.00
N THR A 124 12.56 3.27 -8.86
CA THR A 124 13.11 2.03 -9.41
C THR A 124 13.71 1.14 -8.32
N ILE A 125 14.49 1.71 -7.41
CA ILE A 125 15.09 0.99 -6.27
C ILE A 125 13.99 0.44 -5.34
N ILE A 126 12.92 1.19 -5.09
CA ILE A 126 11.77 0.71 -4.31
C ILE A 126 11.16 -0.52 -4.98
N GLY A 127 10.89 -0.45 -6.29
CA GLY A 127 10.34 -1.58 -7.06
C GLY A 127 11.23 -2.83 -7.00
N ILE A 128 12.55 -2.68 -7.20
CA ILE A 128 13.52 -3.78 -7.15
C ILE A 128 13.57 -4.42 -5.76
N ASN A 129 13.56 -3.62 -4.69
CA ASN A 129 13.58 -4.13 -3.31
C ASN A 129 12.30 -4.89 -2.92
N LEU A 130 11.19 -4.66 -3.61
CA LEU A 130 9.94 -5.38 -3.39
C LEU A 130 9.83 -6.67 -4.21
N MET A 131 10.67 -6.88 -5.23
CA MET A 131 10.64 -8.10 -6.03
C MET A 131 10.79 -9.37 -5.18
N PRO A 132 11.73 -9.47 -4.22
CA PRO A 132 11.85 -10.64 -3.37
C PRO A 132 10.58 -10.92 -2.56
N VAL A 133 9.91 -9.87 -2.08
CA VAL A 133 8.65 -10.01 -1.35
C VAL A 133 7.59 -10.61 -2.27
N ALA A 134 7.42 -10.05 -3.47
CA ALA A 134 6.47 -10.57 -4.46
C ALA A 134 6.76 -12.04 -4.84
N MET A 135 8.03 -12.40 -5.02
CA MET A 135 8.44 -13.78 -5.34
C MET A 135 8.14 -14.74 -4.19
N ASN A 136 8.37 -14.33 -2.93
CA ASN A 136 8.03 -15.14 -1.76
C ASN A 136 6.52 -15.37 -1.67
N TYR A 137 5.69 -14.37 -1.98
CA TYR A 137 4.22 -14.55 -2.04
C TYR A 137 3.80 -15.49 -3.16
N LEU A 138 4.43 -15.39 -4.34
CA LEU A 138 4.16 -16.28 -5.47
C LEU A 138 4.53 -17.73 -5.14
N ALA A 139 5.57 -17.93 -4.33
CA ALA A 139 5.97 -19.24 -3.84
C ALA A 139 5.08 -19.80 -2.70
N GLY A 140 4.03 -19.10 -2.26
CA GLY A 140 3.13 -19.57 -1.18
C GLY A 140 3.34 -18.89 0.18
N GLY A 141 4.26 -17.93 0.28
CA GLY A 141 4.52 -17.15 1.48
C GLY A 141 5.71 -17.66 2.29
N GLN A 142 6.53 -16.74 2.79
CA GLN A 142 7.76 -17.09 3.49
C GLN A 142 7.45 -17.89 4.78
N GLY A 143 8.02 -19.10 4.89
CA GLY A 143 7.81 -19.99 6.03
C GLY A 143 6.55 -20.87 5.93
N ALA A 144 5.85 -20.87 4.80
CA ALA A 144 4.76 -21.80 4.54
C ALA A 144 5.26 -23.24 4.35
N LYS A 145 4.43 -24.23 4.70
CA LYS A 145 4.79 -25.66 4.56
C LYS A 145 4.84 -26.11 3.10
N ASP A 146 4.07 -25.43 2.26
CA ASP A 146 3.91 -25.60 0.82
C ASP A 146 4.70 -24.54 0.04
N TYR A 147 5.78 -24.01 0.63
CA TYR A 147 6.66 -23.07 -0.04
C TYR A 147 7.27 -23.70 -1.30
N GLY A 148 7.06 -23.05 -2.45
CA GLY A 148 7.50 -23.51 -3.75
C GLY A 148 6.62 -24.60 -4.37
N ASP A 149 5.41 -24.87 -3.83
CA ASP A 149 4.47 -25.78 -4.48
C ASP A 149 4.14 -25.26 -5.89
N VAL A 150 4.16 -26.18 -6.85
CA VAL A 150 3.82 -25.93 -8.27
C VAL A 150 2.45 -25.28 -8.39
N LYS A 151 1.50 -25.62 -7.51
CA LYS A 151 0.15 -25.02 -7.50
C LYS A 151 0.19 -23.51 -7.24
N ASN A 152 0.95 -23.07 -6.23
CA ASN A 152 1.10 -21.66 -5.87
C ASN A 152 1.74 -20.87 -7.01
N ILE A 153 2.81 -21.41 -7.58
CA ILE A 153 3.53 -20.79 -8.69
C ILE A 153 2.66 -20.70 -9.94
N LEU A 154 1.97 -21.79 -10.29
CA LEU A 154 1.10 -21.83 -11.47
C LEU A 154 -0.07 -20.86 -11.34
N LEU A 155 -0.66 -20.74 -10.14
CA LEU A 155 -1.73 -19.78 -9.88
C LEU A 155 -1.25 -18.33 -9.99
N GLY A 156 -0.08 -18.01 -9.43
CA GLY A 156 0.54 -16.69 -9.55
C GLY A 156 0.87 -16.34 -11.00
N LEU A 157 1.46 -17.28 -11.75
CA LEU A 157 1.77 -17.11 -13.18
C LEU A 157 0.50 -16.95 -14.02
N MET A 158 -0.54 -17.73 -13.75
CA MET A 158 -1.83 -17.62 -14.43
C MET A 158 -2.44 -16.23 -14.20
N THR A 159 -2.44 -15.75 -12.96
CA THR A 159 -2.88 -14.40 -12.58
C THR A 159 -2.08 -13.33 -13.33
N LEU A 160 -0.75 -13.45 -13.37
CA LEU A 160 0.13 -12.53 -14.09
C LEU A 160 -0.16 -12.50 -15.59
N ILE A 161 -0.31 -13.67 -16.22
CA ILE A 161 -0.63 -13.79 -17.65
C ILE A 161 -1.96 -13.10 -17.95
N ILE A 162 -2.99 -13.31 -17.13
CA ILE A 162 -4.29 -12.64 -17.29
C ILE A 162 -4.11 -11.11 -17.24
N ILE A 163 -3.36 -10.60 -16.26
CA ILE A 163 -3.09 -9.16 -16.14
C ILE A 163 -2.38 -8.62 -17.39
N LEU A 164 -1.35 -9.31 -17.87
CA LEU A 164 -0.57 -8.90 -19.05
C LEU A 164 -1.41 -8.93 -20.33
N VAL A 165 -2.22 -9.97 -20.53
CA VAL A 165 -3.13 -10.10 -21.67
C VAL A 165 -4.16 -8.97 -21.64
N LEU A 166 -4.78 -8.71 -20.49
CA LEU A 166 -5.73 -7.61 -20.36
C LEU A 166 -5.06 -6.25 -20.61
N GLN A 167 -3.88 -6.00 -20.05
CA GLN A 167 -3.16 -4.74 -20.28
C GLN A 167 -2.74 -4.55 -21.74
N ARG A 168 -2.42 -5.63 -22.46
CA ARG A 168 -1.97 -5.58 -23.85
C ARG A 168 -3.11 -5.41 -24.84
N PHE A 169 -4.22 -6.14 -24.66
CA PHE A 169 -5.29 -6.24 -25.65
C PHE A 169 -6.52 -5.38 -25.35
N THR A 170 -6.65 -4.82 -24.15
CA THR A 170 -7.80 -3.96 -23.80
C THR A 170 -7.42 -2.48 -23.76
N THR A 171 -8.43 -1.62 -23.88
CA THR A 171 -8.28 -0.15 -23.86
C THR A 171 -9.27 0.49 -22.90
N GLY A 172 -9.02 1.75 -22.53
CA GLY A 172 -9.93 2.54 -21.69
C GLY A 172 -10.08 1.98 -20.27
N PHE A 173 -11.34 1.85 -19.82
CA PHE A 173 -11.70 1.47 -18.45
C PHE A 173 -11.15 0.10 -18.05
N ILE A 174 -11.25 -0.91 -18.93
CA ILE A 174 -10.82 -2.29 -18.62
C ILE A 174 -9.31 -2.34 -18.37
N LYS A 175 -8.52 -1.59 -19.15
CA LYS A 175 -7.07 -1.50 -18.95
C LYS A 175 -6.70 -0.90 -17.59
N SER A 176 -7.47 0.09 -17.12
CA SER A 176 -7.25 0.76 -15.83
C SER A 176 -7.49 -0.15 -14.62
N ILE A 177 -8.37 -1.15 -14.74
CA ILE A 177 -8.69 -2.10 -13.67
C ILE A 177 -8.19 -3.52 -13.96
N ALA A 178 -7.30 -3.69 -14.95
CA ALA A 178 -6.80 -4.98 -15.39
C ALA A 178 -6.16 -5.78 -14.25
N ILE A 179 -5.45 -5.11 -13.34
CA ILE A 179 -4.85 -5.73 -12.14
C ILE A 179 -5.94 -6.31 -11.24
N LEU A 180 -7.00 -5.55 -10.97
CA LEU A 180 -8.12 -5.99 -10.14
C LEU A 180 -8.87 -7.17 -10.79
N ILE A 181 -9.14 -7.11 -12.10
CA ILE A 181 -9.78 -8.21 -12.83
C ILE A 181 -8.91 -9.46 -12.75
N GLY A 182 -7.59 -9.31 -12.93
CA GLY A 182 -6.63 -10.41 -12.77
C GLY A 182 -6.70 -11.03 -11.39
N LEU A 183 -6.71 -10.22 -10.32
CA LEU A 183 -6.85 -10.70 -8.94
C LEU A 183 -8.17 -11.44 -8.69
N VAL A 184 -9.28 -10.95 -9.24
CA VAL A 184 -10.60 -11.62 -9.13
C VAL A 184 -10.57 -12.98 -9.84
N LEU A 185 -10.08 -13.03 -11.08
CA LEU A 185 -9.99 -14.27 -11.86
C LEU A 185 -8.99 -15.27 -11.23
N GLY A 186 -7.87 -14.78 -10.70
CA GLY A 186 -6.89 -15.58 -9.97
C GLY A 186 -7.50 -16.18 -8.70
N THR A 187 -8.26 -15.38 -7.93
CA THR A 187 -8.98 -15.85 -6.75
C THR A 187 -10.05 -16.88 -7.08
N ILE A 188 -10.78 -16.70 -8.18
CA ILE A 188 -11.74 -17.72 -8.67
C ILE A 188 -11.01 -19.02 -9.01
N GLY A 189 -9.87 -18.94 -9.70
CA GLY A 189 -9.02 -20.10 -9.96
C GLY A 189 -8.54 -20.80 -8.68
N ALA A 190 -8.18 -20.04 -7.65
CA ALA A 190 -7.80 -20.57 -6.34
C ALA A 190 -8.97 -21.27 -5.65
N GLY A 191 -10.18 -20.72 -5.79
CA GLY A 191 -11.41 -21.31 -5.26
C GLY A 191 -11.71 -22.67 -5.89
N LEU A 192 -11.51 -22.82 -7.19
CA LEU A 192 -11.66 -24.11 -7.89
C LEU A 192 -10.64 -25.16 -7.44
N LEU A 193 -9.46 -24.73 -6.96
CA LEU A 193 -8.44 -25.60 -6.39
C LEU A 193 -8.66 -25.90 -4.90
N GLY A 194 -9.72 -25.36 -4.28
CA GLY A 194 -10.03 -25.55 -2.86
C GLY A 194 -9.10 -24.78 -1.91
N MET A 195 -8.42 -23.75 -2.39
CA MET A 195 -7.43 -22.97 -1.62
C MET A 195 -8.04 -21.72 -0.94
N VAL A 196 -9.33 -21.46 -1.15
CA VAL A 196 -10.02 -20.27 -0.63
C VAL A 196 -10.91 -20.65 0.54
N ASP A 197 -10.67 -20.03 1.70
CA ASP A 197 -11.53 -20.12 2.87
C ASP A 197 -12.50 -18.94 2.92
N ILE A 198 -13.80 -19.22 2.80
CA ILE A 198 -14.87 -18.21 2.80
C ILE A 198 -15.42 -17.97 4.22
N ASN A 199 -15.05 -18.78 5.21
CA ASN A 199 -15.60 -18.67 6.57
C ASN A 199 -15.33 -17.30 7.19
N GLN A 200 -14.15 -16.72 6.91
CA GLN A 200 -13.80 -15.38 7.41
C GLN A 200 -14.71 -14.28 6.85
N VAL A 201 -15.23 -14.45 5.63
CA VAL A 201 -16.16 -13.49 5.01
C VAL A 201 -17.53 -13.57 5.68
N ASN A 202 -17.99 -14.77 6.05
CA ASN A 202 -19.27 -14.97 6.72
C ASN A 202 -19.30 -14.37 8.13
N HIS A 203 -18.16 -14.32 8.81
CA HIS A 203 -18.02 -13.71 10.13
C HIS A 203 -17.66 -12.23 10.11
N ALA A 204 -17.41 -11.65 8.93
CA ALA A 204 -17.06 -10.25 8.80
C ALA A 204 -18.30 -9.36 9.03
N GLY A 205 -18.12 -8.31 9.84
CA GLY A 205 -19.14 -7.28 10.03
C GLY A 205 -19.36 -6.47 8.75
N TRP A 206 -20.61 -6.07 8.50
CA TRP A 206 -20.98 -5.24 7.36
C TRP A 206 -20.35 -3.84 7.40
N LEU A 207 -20.06 -3.33 8.60
CA LEU A 207 -19.43 -2.03 8.82
C LEU A 207 -18.21 -2.19 9.73
N GLY A 208 -17.05 -1.77 9.23
CA GLY A 208 -15.81 -1.68 9.99
C GLY A 208 -15.40 -0.23 10.17
N ILE A 209 -15.80 0.40 11.27
CA ILE A 209 -15.36 1.77 11.59
C ILE A 209 -13.94 1.70 12.17
N PRO A 210 -12.98 2.47 11.62
CA PRO A 210 -11.65 2.60 12.20
C PRO A 210 -11.73 3.16 13.63
N VAL A 211 -11.45 2.32 14.61
CA VAL A 211 -11.24 2.69 16.01
C VAL A 211 -9.76 3.01 16.20
N PRO A 212 -9.42 4.22 16.69
CA PRO A 212 -8.06 4.56 17.06
C PRO A 212 -7.49 3.59 18.10
N PHE A 213 -6.19 3.26 17.99
CA PHE A 213 -5.45 2.48 18.99
C PHE A 213 -5.97 1.05 19.27
N ARG A 214 -6.62 0.40 18.28
CA ARG A 214 -7.17 -0.95 18.46
C ARG A 214 -6.13 -2.03 18.81
N PHE A 215 -4.90 -1.88 18.32
CA PHE A 215 -3.88 -2.94 18.39
C PHE A 215 -2.87 -2.76 19.52
N SER A 216 -2.64 -1.52 19.95
CA SER A 216 -1.54 -1.15 20.85
C SER A 216 -1.72 0.27 21.36
N GLY A 217 -1.03 0.60 22.44
CA GLY A 217 -0.84 1.96 22.94
C GLY A 217 0.19 2.75 22.13
N PHE A 218 0.67 3.84 22.73
CA PHE A 218 1.63 4.75 22.12
C PHE A 218 2.93 4.75 22.93
N SER A 219 4.03 4.36 22.28
CA SER A 219 5.37 4.49 22.84
C SER A 219 6.26 5.26 21.88
N PHE A 220 7.14 6.09 22.44
CA PHE A 220 8.01 6.95 21.65
C PHE A 220 9.44 6.47 21.74
N ASP A 221 10.05 6.25 20.59
CA ASP A 221 11.47 6.00 20.46
C ASP A 221 12.07 6.98 19.44
N VAL A 222 13.09 7.72 19.86
CA VAL A 222 13.70 8.78 19.06
C VAL A 222 14.37 8.18 17.81
N THR A 223 15.08 7.06 17.96
CA THR A 223 15.78 6.41 16.85
C THR A 223 14.80 5.95 15.77
N SER A 224 13.73 5.28 16.15
CA SER A 224 12.68 4.82 15.24
C SER A 224 11.93 5.99 14.59
N THR A 225 11.70 7.07 15.34
CA THR A 225 11.09 8.29 14.79
C THR A 225 11.98 8.91 13.72
N LEU A 226 13.29 8.98 13.94
CA LEU A 226 14.24 9.48 12.95
C LEU A 226 14.28 8.61 11.69
N VAL A 227 14.22 7.27 11.84
CA VAL A 227 14.12 6.36 10.70
C VAL A 227 12.88 6.64 9.87
N PHE A 228 11.70 6.73 10.50
CA PHE A 228 10.46 7.06 9.79
C PHE A 228 10.48 8.46 9.20
N PHE A 229 11.13 9.43 9.85
CA PHE A 229 11.25 10.78 9.33
C PHE A 229 12.07 10.82 8.03
N ILE A 230 13.19 10.08 7.98
CA ILE A 230 13.99 9.94 6.76
C ILE A 230 13.16 9.28 5.64
N VAL A 231 12.44 8.20 5.96
CA VAL A 231 11.53 7.53 5.01
C VAL A 231 10.47 8.50 4.49
N ALA A 232 9.90 9.33 5.37
CA ALA A 232 8.89 10.30 4.99
C ALA A 232 9.47 11.40 4.08
N ILE A 233 10.72 11.82 4.28
CA ILE A 233 11.42 12.72 3.34
C ILE A 233 11.54 12.06 1.96
N VAL A 234 11.89 10.78 1.89
CA VAL A 234 11.94 10.04 0.61
C VAL A 234 10.56 10.04 -0.06
N SER A 235 9.49 9.85 0.73
CA SER A 235 8.10 9.91 0.23
C SER A 235 7.69 11.30 -0.26
N LEU A 236 8.23 12.39 0.34
CA LEU A 236 8.03 13.75 -0.17
C LEU A 236 8.69 13.94 -1.55
N ILE A 237 9.90 13.40 -1.76
CA ILE A 237 10.60 13.44 -3.05
C ILE A 237 9.80 12.70 -4.12
N GLU A 238 9.29 11.50 -3.77
CA GLU A 238 8.41 10.70 -4.64
C GLU A 238 7.14 11.47 -5.03
N SER A 239 6.43 12.01 -4.05
CA SER A 239 5.19 12.76 -4.25
C SER A 239 5.41 13.99 -5.13
N THR A 240 6.57 14.63 -5.00
CA THR A 240 6.90 15.80 -5.81
C THR A 240 7.03 15.44 -7.30
N GLY A 241 7.62 14.29 -7.63
CA GLY A 241 7.65 13.81 -9.01
C GLY A 241 6.25 13.62 -9.60
N VAL A 242 5.32 13.11 -8.79
CA VAL A 242 3.91 12.98 -9.19
C VAL A 242 3.29 14.34 -9.46
N TYR A 243 3.50 15.35 -8.59
CA TYR A 243 2.97 16.69 -8.80
C TYR A 243 3.53 17.38 -10.05
N HIS A 244 4.79 17.13 -10.40
CA HIS A 244 5.39 17.63 -11.64
C HIS A 244 4.82 16.96 -12.89
N ALA A 245 4.41 15.69 -12.82
CA ALA A 245 3.78 15.01 -13.95
C ALA A 245 2.39 15.56 -14.31
N PHE A 246 1.74 16.28 -13.39
CA PHE A 246 0.43 16.89 -13.58
C PHE A 246 0.48 18.39 -13.95
N LYS A 247 1.66 18.98 -14.15
CA LYS A 247 1.87 20.36 -14.64
C LYS A 247 2.46 20.35 -16.05
#